data_AF-A0A1G8XHH9-F1
#
_entry.id   AF-A0A1G8XHH9-F1
#
_cell.length_a   1.000
_cell.length_b   1.000
_cell.length_c   1.000
_cell.angle_alpha   90.00
_cell.angle_beta   90.00
_cell.angle_gamma   90.00
#
_symmetry.space_group_name_H-M   'P 1'
#
loop_
_entity.id
_entity.type
_entity.pdbx_description
1 polymer ?
#
loop_
_entity_poly.entity_id
_entity_poly.type
_entity_poly.pdbx_seq_one_letter_code
_entity_poly.pdbx_strand_id
1 'polypeptide(L)'
;MKGIFFAGISLLTTVLLIPLLIISSCDMQVPQRRSISREEVRESDLKINVFNHETKEIMELYLEDYISLVVASEMPASFELEALKAQAVAARTYAIWREMTQGKEGHPSHPGASVCTSHTHCQEWLSIEELKNRHGMIWMTRYWPKIQEAVASTAGIIMTYEMQPIEPLYHSTSGGKTENSEDVFATAMPYLRSVSSPYEERSPVLVDTKEVSIEDFIRTLKSREQDFQINTRNIAGQIKILEKNQGGSIRRIEVGNKTFTGSEIRRTFDLRSADFTVDVKGNQIVFTTRGYGHGVGMSQWGANGMAEQGSDFKGILSHYYQGITLSKLTSYRR
;
A
#
# COMPACT_ATOMS: atom_id res chain seq x y z
N MET A 1 -46.52 -43.37 50.30
CA MET A 1 -45.54 -43.00 49.25
C MET A 1 -46.15 -42.60 47.91
N LYS A 2 -47.37 -43.03 47.53
CA LYS A 2 -48.00 -42.61 46.25
C LYS A 2 -48.48 -41.14 46.25
N GLY A 3 -48.96 -40.60 47.38
CA GLY A 3 -49.46 -39.21 47.45
C GLY A 3 -48.38 -38.12 47.33
N ILE A 4 -47.19 -38.35 47.86
CA ILE A 4 -46.07 -37.39 47.80
C ILE A 4 -45.50 -37.30 46.38
N PHE A 5 -45.49 -38.43 45.65
CA PHE A 5 -45.05 -38.48 44.26
C PHE A 5 -45.99 -37.72 43.32
N PHE A 6 -47.31 -37.86 43.51
CA PHE A 6 -48.30 -37.09 42.75
C PHE A 6 -48.30 -35.60 43.08
N ALA A 7 -48.10 -35.23 44.35
CA ALA A 7 -47.95 -33.82 44.74
C ALA A 7 -46.69 -33.18 44.15
N GLY A 8 -45.57 -33.91 44.11
CA GLY A 8 -44.32 -33.45 43.49
C GLY A 8 -44.42 -33.24 41.97
N ILE A 9 -45.08 -34.16 41.26
CA ILE A 9 -45.31 -34.04 39.81
C ILE A 9 -46.28 -32.89 39.50
N SER A 10 -47.34 -32.73 40.29
CA SER A 10 -48.29 -31.62 40.12
C SER A 10 -47.66 -30.25 40.36
N LEU A 11 -46.74 -30.15 41.32
CA LEU A 11 -46.02 -28.91 41.59
C LEU A 11 -45.05 -28.59 40.44
N LEU A 12 -44.33 -29.60 39.94
CA LEU A 12 -43.38 -29.45 38.83
C LEU A 12 -44.07 -29.03 37.52
N THR A 13 -45.23 -29.61 37.22
CA THR A 13 -46.01 -29.24 36.03
C THR A 13 -46.56 -27.82 36.15
N THR A 14 -47.05 -27.38 37.32
CA THR A 14 -47.47 -25.98 37.50
C THR A 14 -46.32 -24.99 37.38
N VAL A 15 -45.15 -25.29 37.95
CA VAL A 15 -43.98 -24.40 37.90
C VAL A 15 -43.39 -24.30 36.49
N LEU A 16 -43.50 -25.34 35.67
CA LEU A 16 -42.99 -25.33 34.29
C LEU A 16 -44.02 -24.83 33.27
N LEU A 17 -45.31 -25.18 33.42
CA LEU A 17 -46.34 -24.83 32.43
C LEU A 17 -46.88 -23.40 32.59
N ILE A 18 -46.94 -22.87 33.82
CA ILE A 18 -47.45 -21.51 34.04
C ILE A 18 -46.54 -20.45 33.39
N PRO A 19 -45.20 -20.50 33.49
CA PRO A 19 -44.33 -19.58 32.76
C PRO A 19 -44.47 -19.73 31.24
N LEU A 20 -44.63 -20.95 30.74
CA LEU A 20 -44.81 -21.24 29.31
C LEU A 20 -46.12 -20.66 28.75
N LEU A 21 -47.21 -20.72 29.52
CA LEU A 21 -48.50 -20.10 29.17
C LEU A 21 -48.44 -18.57 29.27
N ILE A 22 -47.69 -18.00 30.22
CA ILE A 22 -47.48 -16.55 30.33
C ILE A 22 -46.65 -16.04 29.13
N ILE A 23 -45.62 -16.78 28.70
CA ILE A 23 -44.81 -16.45 27.51
C ILE A 23 -45.65 -16.57 26.23
N SER A 24 -46.56 -17.56 26.15
CA SER A 24 -47.43 -17.77 25.00
C SER A 24 -48.59 -16.76 24.90
N SER A 25 -49.04 -16.18 26.02
CA SER A 25 -50.23 -15.33 26.07
C SER A 25 -49.93 -13.83 26.24
N CYS A 26 -48.66 -13.45 26.40
CA CYS A 26 -48.21 -12.07 26.23
C CYS A 26 -47.82 -11.86 24.77
N ASP A 27 -48.80 -11.45 23.95
CA ASP A 27 -48.51 -10.80 22.68
C ASP A 27 -47.99 -9.38 22.96
N MET A 28 -46.79 -9.29 23.56
CA MET A 28 -46.02 -8.07 23.53
C MET A 28 -45.46 -7.97 22.11
N GLN A 29 -46.16 -7.22 21.27
CA GLN A 29 -45.53 -6.55 20.16
C GLN A 29 -44.46 -5.63 20.74
N VAL A 30 -43.25 -6.18 20.89
CA VAL A 30 -42.04 -5.37 20.95
C VAL A 30 -42.13 -4.50 19.71
N PRO A 31 -42.24 -3.17 19.85
CA PRO A 31 -42.25 -2.32 18.67
C PRO A 31 -40.98 -2.68 17.92
N GLN A 32 -41.13 -3.24 16.72
CA GLN A 32 -40.03 -3.39 15.79
C GLN A 32 -39.49 -1.98 15.67
N ARG A 33 -38.35 -1.72 16.33
CA ARG A 33 -37.55 -0.55 16.05
C ARG A 33 -37.37 -0.67 14.55
N ARG A 34 -38.03 0.19 13.78
CA ARG A 34 -37.70 0.37 12.37
C ARG A 34 -36.18 0.40 12.37
N SER A 35 -35.57 -0.60 11.77
CA SER A 35 -34.20 -0.49 11.34
C SER A 35 -34.25 0.62 10.31
N ILE A 36 -34.22 1.86 10.79
CA ILE A 36 -33.59 2.92 10.04
C ILE A 36 -32.22 2.32 9.84
N SER A 37 -31.98 1.81 8.62
CA SER A 37 -30.63 1.63 8.14
C SER A 37 -30.00 2.98 8.44
N ARG A 38 -29.20 3.04 9.51
CA ARG A 38 -28.21 4.10 9.61
C ARG A 38 -27.40 3.85 8.35
N GLU A 39 -27.68 4.62 7.30
CA GLU A 39 -26.60 5.02 6.42
C GLU A 39 -25.55 5.54 7.42
N GLU A 40 -24.55 4.71 7.70
CA GLU A 40 -23.36 5.17 8.40
C GLU A 40 -22.94 6.38 7.58
N VAL A 41 -23.06 7.57 8.17
CA VAL A 41 -22.69 8.82 7.51
C VAL A 41 -21.21 8.68 7.22
N ARG A 42 -20.87 8.34 5.99
CA ARG A 42 -19.49 8.27 5.55
C ARG A 42 -19.06 9.70 5.37
N GLU A 43 -17.97 10.06 6.01
CA GLU A 43 -17.42 11.41 5.94
C GLU A 43 -17.10 11.82 4.48
N SER A 44 -16.98 10.83 3.59
CA SER A 44 -17.03 10.96 2.15
C SER A 44 -17.97 9.91 1.53
N ASP A 45 -19.10 10.35 0.96
CA ASP A 45 -19.94 9.54 0.07
C ASP A 45 -19.37 9.49 -1.37
N LEU A 46 -18.13 9.94 -1.58
CA LEU A 46 -17.52 9.95 -2.90
C LEU A 46 -17.37 8.52 -3.40
N LYS A 47 -17.81 8.29 -4.63
CA LYS A 47 -17.55 7.07 -5.36
C LYS A 47 -16.51 7.29 -6.44
N ILE A 48 -15.71 6.26 -6.70
CA ILE A 48 -14.69 6.24 -7.73
C ILE A 48 -14.84 4.99 -8.60
N ASN A 49 -14.42 5.10 -9.86
CA ASN A 49 -14.35 3.98 -10.78
C ASN A 49 -12.97 3.33 -10.69
N VAL A 50 -12.94 2.04 -10.36
CA VAL A 50 -11.73 1.25 -10.17
C VAL A 50 -11.70 0.12 -11.19
N PHE A 51 -10.66 0.07 -12.02
CA PHE A 51 -10.46 -1.01 -12.97
C PHE A 51 -9.80 -2.22 -12.29
N ASN A 52 -10.47 -3.36 -12.28
CA ASN A 52 -9.90 -4.62 -11.85
C ASN A 52 -8.99 -5.19 -12.96
N HIS A 53 -7.69 -5.21 -12.72
CA HIS A 53 -6.73 -5.64 -13.74
C HIS A 53 -6.75 -7.14 -14.04
N GLU A 54 -7.34 -7.96 -13.17
CA GLU A 54 -7.50 -9.41 -13.37
C GLU A 54 -8.78 -9.71 -14.15
N THR A 55 -9.93 -9.24 -13.67
CA THR A 55 -11.25 -9.51 -14.30
C THR A 55 -11.52 -8.64 -15.52
N LYS A 56 -10.77 -7.53 -15.68
CA LYS A 56 -10.95 -6.50 -16.72
C LYS A 56 -12.25 -5.71 -16.59
N GLU A 57 -12.87 -5.69 -15.42
CA GLU A 57 -14.11 -4.98 -15.14
C GLU A 57 -13.86 -3.64 -14.43
N ILE A 58 -14.80 -2.70 -14.58
CA ILE A 58 -14.81 -1.45 -13.82
C ILE A 58 -15.81 -1.59 -12.68
N MET A 59 -15.33 -1.34 -11.46
CA MET A 59 -16.10 -1.36 -10.23
C MET A 59 -16.34 0.07 -9.76
N GLU A 60 -17.58 0.40 -9.39
CA GLU A 60 -17.89 1.65 -8.70
C GLU A 60 -17.83 1.40 -7.19
N LEU A 61 -16.85 2.00 -6.51
CA LEU A 61 -16.61 1.80 -5.08
C LEU A 61 -16.68 3.13 -4.33
N TYR A 62 -17.18 3.11 -3.10
CA TYR A 62 -16.98 4.23 -2.20
C TYR A 62 -15.49 4.40 -1.89
N LEU A 63 -15.03 5.65 -1.88
CA LEU A 63 -13.62 5.99 -1.71
C LEU A 63 -13.05 5.35 -0.44
N GLU A 64 -13.70 5.52 0.71
CA GLU A 64 -13.16 5.03 1.99
C GLU A 64 -13.12 3.48 2.08
N ASP A 65 -14.04 2.78 1.41
CA ASP A 65 -13.98 1.32 1.31
C ASP A 65 -12.79 0.89 0.45
N TYR A 66 -12.60 1.56 -0.69
CA TYR A 66 -11.46 1.33 -1.56
C TYR A 66 -10.14 1.58 -0.81
N ILE A 67 -10.02 2.68 -0.06
CA ILE A 67 -8.81 3.01 0.71
C ILE A 67 -8.54 1.96 1.80
N SER A 68 -9.57 1.42 2.47
CA SER A 68 -9.37 0.33 3.45
C SER A 68 -8.72 -0.90 2.83
N LEU A 69 -9.11 -1.24 1.61
CA LEU A 69 -8.57 -2.38 0.87
C LEU A 69 -7.18 -2.09 0.29
N VAL A 70 -6.89 -0.84 -0.09
CA VAL A 70 -5.53 -0.44 -0.49
C VAL A 70 -4.58 -0.55 0.70
N VAL A 71 -4.93 0.05 1.86
CA VAL A 71 -4.09 0.02 3.06
C VAL A 71 -3.82 -1.42 3.51
N ALA A 72 -4.84 -2.28 3.48
CA ALA A 72 -4.70 -3.70 3.82
C ALA A 72 -3.75 -4.47 2.89
N SER A 73 -3.63 -4.02 1.64
CA SER A 73 -2.86 -4.71 0.61
C SER A 73 -1.44 -4.15 0.45
N GLU A 74 -1.26 -2.87 0.73
CA GLU A 74 0.03 -2.15 0.61
C GLU A 74 0.91 -2.29 1.84
N MET A 75 0.33 -2.29 3.04
CA MET A 75 1.10 -2.27 4.29
C MET A 75 0.82 -3.49 5.16
N PRO A 76 1.85 -4.02 5.84
CA PRO A 76 1.62 -5.03 6.88
C PRO A 76 0.71 -4.45 7.96
N ALA A 77 -0.45 -5.08 8.19
CA ALA A 77 -1.42 -4.57 9.16
C ALA A 77 -0.96 -4.59 10.62
N SER A 78 0.19 -5.22 10.90
CA SER A 78 0.88 -5.15 12.18
C SER A 78 1.58 -3.81 12.42
N PHE A 79 1.81 -3.00 11.39
CA PHE A 79 2.44 -1.70 11.51
C PHE A 79 1.64 -0.77 12.43
N GLU A 80 2.32 0.23 12.96
CA GLU A 80 1.75 1.22 13.88
C GLU A 80 0.57 1.96 13.27
N LEU A 81 -0.39 2.33 14.13
CA LEU A 81 -1.64 2.96 13.67
C LEU A 81 -1.38 4.27 12.91
N GLU A 82 -0.43 5.08 13.38
CA GLU A 82 -0.06 6.35 12.72
C GLU A 82 0.59 6.13 11.34
N ALA A 83 1.30 5.03 11.14
CA ALA A 83 1.85 4.67 9.82
C ALA A 83 0.72 4.23 8.86
N LEU A 84 -0.24 3.44 9.35
CA LEU A 84 -1.43 3.06 8.57
C LEU A 84 -2.28 4.29 8.21
N LYS A 85 -2.41 5.26 9.11
CA LYS A 85 -3.08 6.55 8.86
C LYS A 85 -2.35 7.35 7.77
N ALA A 86 -1.02 7.42 7.82
CA ALA A 86 -0.23 8.11 6.80
C ALA A 86 -0.45 7.48 5.41
N GLN A 87 -0.44 6.15 5.33
CA GLN A 87 -0.76 5.44 4.09
C GLN A 87 -2.19 5.63 3.62
N ALA A 88 -3.17 5.67 4.53
CA ALA A 88 -4.55 5.96 4.17
C ALA A 88 -4.66 7.33 3.48
N VAL A 89 -4.01 8.36 4.03
CA VAL A 89 -3.99 9.71 3.44
C VAL A 89 -3.24 9.72 2.10
N ALA A 90 -2.11 9.02 1.97
CA ALA A 90 -1.36 8.90 0.71
C ALA A 90 -2.20 8.20 -0.37
N ALA A 91 -2.75 7.02 -0.09
CA ALA A 91 -3.60 6.27 -1.02
C ALA A 91 -4.85 7.07 -1.44
N ARG A 92 -5.48 7.79 -0.50
CA ARG A 92 -6.62 8.66 -0.79
C ARG A 92 -6.23 9.82 -1.69
N THR A 93 -5.12 10.47 -1.38
CA THR A 93 -4.59 11.57 -2.20
C THR A 93 -4.28 11.08 -3.62
N TYR A 94 -3.70 9.88 -3.77
CA TYR A 94 -3.41 9.29 -5.07
C TYR A 94 -4.68 9.08 -5.90
N ALA A 95 -5.72 8.48 -5.30
CA ALA A 95 -6.98 8.27 -5.98
C ALA A 95 -7.63 9.59 -6.45
N ILE A 96 -7.62 10.63 -5.61
CA ILE A 96 -8.16 11.94 -5.94
C ILE A 96 -7.32 12.66 -7.00
N TRP A 97 -5.99 12.62 -6.89
CA TRP A 97 -5.10 13.19 -7.89
C TRP A 97 -5.31 12.56 -9.27
N ARG A 98 -5.46 11.23 -9.33
CA ARG A 98 -5.79 10.51 -10.57
C ARG A 98 -7.16 10.93 -11.13
N GLU A 99 -8.19 10.99 -10.29
CA GLU A 99 -9.52 11.43 -10.70
C GLU A 99 -9.50 12.87 -11.23
N MET A 100 -8.76 13.79 -10.60
CA MET A 100 -8.67 15.18 -11.04
C MET A 100 -7.86 15.37 -12.33
N THR A 101 -6.84 14.54 -12.55
CA THR A 101 -5.99 14.64 -13.74
C THR A 101 -6.58 13.95 -14.97
N GLN A 102 -7.36 12.88 -14.79
CA GLN A 102 -7.93 12.09 -15.89
C GLN A 102 -9.42 12.31 -16.08
N GLY A 103 -10.13 12.75 -15.05
CA GLY A 103 -11.58 12.91 -15.06
C GLY A 103 -12.30 11.62 -15.44
N LYS A 104 -13.51 11.77 -16.00
CA LYS A 104 -14.39 10.66 -16.37
C LYS A 104 -13.85 9.79 -17.51
N GLU A 105 -12.88 10.27 -18.27
CA GLU A 105 -12.27 9.50 -19.36
C GLU A 105 -11.35 8.39 -18.83
N GLY A 106 -10.79 8.56 -17.62
CA GLY A 106 -9.88 7.61 -16.99
C GLY A 106 -8.49 7.55 -17.64
N HIS A 107 -7.66 6.61 -17.20
CA HIS A 107 -6.31 6.44 -17.75
C HIS A 107 -6.36 5.74 -19.11
N PRO A 108 -5.50 6.07 -20.10
CA PRO A 108 -5.47 5.42 -21.41
C PRO A 108 -5.39 3.88 -21.38
N SER A 109 -4.66 3.32 -20.41
CA SER A 109 -4.55 1.87 -20.20
C SER A 109 -5.81 1.21 -19.61
N HIS A 110 -6.72 1.98 -19.04
CA HIS A 110 -7.99 1.50 -18.49
C HIS A 110 -9.06 2.61 -18.57
N PRO A 111 -9.59 2.88 -19.78
CA PRO A 111 -10.56 3.96 -20.00
C PRO A 111 -11.81 3.80 -19.12
N GLY A 112 -12.33 4.90 -18.59
CA GLY A 112 -13.49 4.95 -17.71
C GLY A 112 -13.20 4.72 -16.22
N ALA A 113 -11.94 4.47 -15.85
CA ALA A 113 -11.49 4.34 -14.47
C ALA A 113 -10.22 5.16 -14.21
N SER A 114 -10.18 5.85 -13.08
CA SER A 114 -9.05 6.71 -12.70
C SER A 114 -7.92 5.92 -12.04
N VAL A 115 -8.24 4.81 -11.39
CA VAL A 115 -7.28 3.91 -10.74
C VAL A 115 -7.53 2.46 -11.14
N CYS A 116 -6.51 1.60 -10.99
CA CYS A 116 -6.64 0.16 -11.14
C CYS A 116 -6.09 -0.60 -9.92
N THR A 117 -6.37 -1.90 -9.88
CA THR A 117 -5.96 -2.80 -8.79
C THR A 117 -4.53 -3.36 -8.94
N SER A 118 -3.73 -2.88 -9.90
CA SER A 118 -2.36 -3.36 -10.11
C SER A 118 -1.33 -2.47 -9.44
N HIS A 119 -0.54 -3.02 -8.50
CA HIS A 119 0.57 -2.34 -7.85
C HIS A 119 1.68 -1.88 -8.80
N THR A 120 1.76 -2.44 -10.02
CA THR A 120 2.76 -2.06 -11.03
C THR A 120 2.41 -0.78 -11.79
N HIS A 121 1.14 -0.33 -11.70
CA HIS A 121 0.62 0.80 -12.45
C HIS A 121 -0.05 1.85 -11.56
N CYS A 122 -0.83 1.41 -10.57
CA CYS A 122 -1.51 2.28 -9.60
C CYS A 122 -1.04 1.94 -8.18
N GLN A 123 -1.92 1.35 -7.39
CA GLN A 123 -1.67 0.92 -6.03
C GLN A 123 -2.27 -0.47 -5.82
N GLU A 124 -1.67 -1.24 -4.93
CA GLU A 124 -2.12 -2.59 -4.62
C GLU A 124 -3.54 -2.56 -4.04
N TRP A 125 -4.38 -3.46 -4.52
CA TRP A 125 -5.74 -3.61 -4.02
C TRP A 125 -6.17 -5.06 -4.12
N LEU A 126 -6.77 -5.55 -3.04
CA LEU A 126 -7.34 -6.88 -2.97
C LEU A 126 -8.75 -6.76 -2.41
N SER A 127 -9.68 -7.52 -2.97
CA SER A 127 -11.01 -7.69 -2.42
C SER A 127 -10.97 -8.29 -1.02
N ILE A 128 -12.06 -8.11 -0.27
CA ILE A 128 -12.23 -8.76 1.04
C ILE A 128 -12.08 -10.27 0.96
N GLU A 129 -12.51 -10.90 -0.14
CA GLU A 129 -12.39 -12.34 -0.35
C GLU A 129 -10.92 -12.75 -0.55
N GLU A 130 -10.17 -12.02 -1.37
CA GLU A 130 -8.74 -12.26 -1.58
C GLU A 130 -7.93 -12.04 -0.29
N LEU A 131 -8.25 -11.00 0.49
CA LEU A 131 -7.63 -10.79 1.81
C LEU A 131 -7.91 -11.94 2.77
N LYS A 132 -9.16 -12.42 2.82
CA LYS A 132 -9.56 -13.59 3.62
C LYS A 132 -8.83 -14.84 3.18
N ASN A 133 -8.72 -15.08 1.88
CA ASN A 133 -8.05 -16.25 1.32
C ASN A 133 -6.54 -16.21 1.59
N ARG A 134 -5.94 -15.02 1.50
CA ARG A 134 -4.50 -14.81 1.72
C ARG A 134 -4.10 -14.92 3.20
N HIS A 135 -4.89 -14.36 4.11
CA HIS A 135 -4.49 -14.20 5.51
C HIS A 135 -5.32 -15.00 6.53
N GLY A 136 -6.48 -15.52 6.13
CA GLY A 136 -7.38 -16.28 6.99
C GLY A 136 -8.21 -15.43 7.94
N MET A 137 -9.24 -16.05 8.55
CA MET A 137 -10.22 -15.36 9.39
C MET A 137 -9.65 -14.76 10.68
N ILE A 138 -8.58 -15.35 11.22
CA ILE A 138 -7.91 -14.84 12.42
C ILE A 138 -7.29 -13.47 12.14
N TRP A 139 -6.61 -13.33 10.99
CA TRP A 139 -6.05 -12.05 10.57
C TRP A 139 -7.14 -11.01 10.38
N MET A 140 -8.24 -11.37 9.71
CA MET A 140 -9.38 -10.46 9.52
C MET A 140 -9.91 -9.96 10.87
N THR A 141 -10.14 -10.88 11.82
CA THR A 141 -10.67 -10.51 13.14
C THR A 141 -9.70 -9.62 13.92
N ARG A 142 -8.39 -9.85 13.79
CA ARG A 142 -7.36 -9.13 14.55
C ARG A 142 -7.00 -7.77 13.97
N TYR A 143 -6.88 -7.68 12.64
CA TYR A 143 -6.23 -6.54 11.98
C TYR A 143 -7.18 -5.70 11.13
N TRP A 144 -8.26 -6.28 10.58
CA TRP A 144 -9.21 -5.51 9.79
C TRP A 144 -9.80 -4.32 10.56
N PRO A 145 -10.20 -4.44 11.85
CA PRO A 145 -10.69 -3.30 12.61
C PRO A 145 -9.65 -2.17 12.75
N LYS A 146 -8.36 -2.49 12.90
CA LYS A 146 -7.28 -1.51 13.01
C LYS A 146 -7.09 -0.73 11.70
N ILE A 147 -7.20 -1.41 10.56
CA ILE A 147 -7.16 -0.77 9.24
C ILE A 147 -8.36 0.16 9.06
N GLN A 148 -9.57 -0.33 9.39
CA GLN A 148 -10.78 0.49 9.32
C GLN A 148 -10.68 1.72 10.22
N GLU A 149 -10.11 1.59 11.42
CA GLU A 149 -9.86 2.70 12.33
C GLU A 149 -8.89 3.74 11.71
N ALA A 150 -7.78 3.28 11.11
CA ALA A 150 -6.82 4.16 10.45
C ALA A 150 -7.44 4.97 9.30
N VAL A 151 -8.27 4.32 8.48
CA VAL A 151 -8.97 4.96 7.37
C VAL A 151 -10.06 5.91 7.87
N ALA A 152 -10.91 5.46 8.79
CA ALA A 152 -12.01 6.26 9.33
C ALA A 152 -11.52 7.51 10.07
N SER A 153 -10.45 7.39 10.86
CA SER A 153 -9.87 8.53 11.59
C SER A 153 -9.12 9.54 10.71
N THR A 154 -8.89 9.20 9.43
CA THR A 154 -8.31 10.09 8.42
C THR A 154 -9.26 10.34 7.25
N ALA A 155 -10.54 10.02 7.41
CA ALA A 155 -11.50 10.07 6.31
C ALA A 155 -11.58 11.49 5.71
N GLY A 156 -11.57 11.53 4.38
CA GLY A 156 -11.53 12.78 3.62
C GLY A 156 -10.22 13.60 3.74
N ILE A 157 -9.21 13.20 4.53
CA ILE A 157 -7.94 13.94 4.58
C ILE A 157 -7.07 13.55 3.37
N ILE A 158 -6.58 14.58 2.66
CA ILE A 158 -5.66 14.47 1.53
C ILE A 158 -4.47 15.43 1.69
N MET A 159 -3.40 15.20 0.94
CA MET A 159 -2.26 16.10 0.84
C MET A 159 -2.38 17.00 -0.38
N THR A 160 -2.07 18.28 -0.19
CA THR A 160 -2.12 19.30 -1.23
C THR A 160 -0.83 20.12 -1.24
N TYR A 161 -0.43 20.60 -2.42
CA TYR A 161 0.64 21.58 -2.62
C TYR A 161 0.09 22.66 -3.54
N GLU A 162 0.24 23.94 -3.17
CA GLU A 162 -0.40 25.06 -3.89
C GLU A 162 -1.92 24.85 -4.12
N MET A 163 -2.60 24.31 -3.10
CA MET A 163 -4.03 23.96 -3.10
C MET A 163 -4.47 22.89 -4.11
N GLN A 164 -3.54 22.22 -4.78
CA GLN A 164 -3.82 21.08 -5.66
C GLN A 164 -3.42 19.77 -4.98
N PRO A 165 -4.18 18.67 -5.13
CA PRO A 165 -3.73 17.36 -4.67
C PRO A 165 -2.40 16.99 -5.31
N ILE A 166 -1.48 16.45 -4.51
CA ILE A 166 -0.18 16.01 -5.00
C ILE A 166 -0.27 14.61 -5.61
N GLU A 167 0.77 14.21 -6.36
CA GLU A 167 1.04 12.78 -6.63
C GLU A 167 1.85 12.19 -5.46
N PRO A 168 1.24 11.40 -4.56
CA PRO A 168 1.87 11.01 -3.30
C PRO A 168 2.59 9.66 -3.45
N LEU A 169 3.68 9.63 -4.21
CA LEU A 169 4.45 8.40 -4.41
C LEU A 169 4.91 7.80 -3.06
N TYR A 170 4.90 6.48 -2.95
CA TYR A 170 5.36 5.76 -1.76
C TYR A 170 5.94 4.39 -2.15
N HIS A 171 6.77 3.83 -1.28
CA HIS A 171 7.47 2.58 -1.53
C HIS A 171 7.75 1.83 -0.22
N SER A 172 8.23 0.58 -0.31
CA SER A 172 8.41 -0.27 0.87
C SER A 172 9.50 0.22 1.81
N THR A 173 10.75 0.27 1.34
CA THR A 173 11.93 0.62 2.16
C THR A 173 12.89 1.45 1.34
N SER A 174 13.38 2.57 1.88
CA SER A 174 14.23 3.51 1.12
C SER A 174 15.71 3.10 1.12
N GLY A 175 16.17 2.42 2.16
CA GLY A 175 17.59 2.18 2.37
C GLY A 175 18.28 3.33 3.09
N GLY A 176 17.54 4.14 3.86
CA GLY A 176 18.04 5.21 4.70
C GLY A 176 17.84 6.63 4.15
N LYS A 177 17.57 6.81 2.86
CA LYS A 177 17.21 8.10 2.24
C LYS A 177 16.26 7.88 1.08
N THR A 178 15.36 8.83 0.87
CA THR A 178 14.49 8.85 -0.31
C THR A 178 15.19 9.53 -1.49
N GLU A 179 14.66 9.35 -2.70
CA GLU A 179 15.12 9.96 -3.94
C GLU A 179 14.32 11.21 -4.30
N ASN A 180 14.95 12.14 -5.04
CA ASN A 180 14.20 13.19 -5.72
C ASN A 180 13.38 12.58 -6.86
N SER A 181 12.24 13.17 -7.21
CA SER A 181 11.39 12.60 -8.26
C SER A 181 12.07 12.59 -9.62
N GLU A 182 12.83 13.62 -9.99
CA GLU A 182 13.55 13.72 -11.28
C GLU A 182 14.72 12.74 -11.42
N ASP A 183 15.19 12.19 -10.31
CA ASP A 183 16.28 11.21 -10.29
C ASP A 183 15.80 9.79 -10.66
N VAL A 184 14.47 9.58 -10.64
CA VAL A 184 13.82 8.28 -10.88
C VAL A 184 12.76 8.35 -11.99
N PHE A 185 12.09 9.50 -12.11
CA PHE A 185 11.03 9.83 -13.06
C PHE A 185 11.38 11.08 -13.87
N ALA A 186 10.52 11.47 -14.82
CA ALA A 186 10.84 12.54 -15.77
C ALA A 186 10.75 13.97 -15.21
N THR A 187 9.98 14.18 -14.13
CA THR A 187 9.61 15.53 -13.68
C THR A 187 10.05 15.78 -12.24
N ALA A 188 10.63 16.95 -12.00
CA ALA A 188 10.96 17.44 -10.66
C ALA A 188 9.68 17.95 -9.96
N MET A 189 9.32 17.34 -8.84
CA MET A 189 8.14 17.72 -8.05
C MET A 189 8.60 18.37 -6.73
N PRO A 190 8.22 19.63 -6.44
CA PRO A 190 8.69 20.35 -5.25
C PRO A 190 8.53 19.60 -3.92
N TYR A 191 7.47 18.80 -3.81
CA TYR A 191 7.13 18.02 -2.62
C TYR A 191 7.77 16.61 -2.57
N LEU A 192 8.38 16.11 -3.65
CA LEU A 192 9.06 14.80 -3.69
C LEU A 192 10.58 14.99 -3.74
N ARG A 193 11.16 15.28 -2.58
CA ARG A 193 12.59 15.56 -2.42
C ARG A 193 13.25 14.50 -1.56
N SER A 194 14.55 14.31 -1.78
CA SER A 194 15.38 13.41 -0.99
C SER A 194 15.43 13.87 0.47
N VAL A 195 14.92 13.03 1.36
CA VAL A 195 14.96 13.20 2.82
C VAL A 195 15.58 11.98 3.48
N SER A 196 16.11 12.16 4.70
CA SER A 196 16.55 11.03 5.51
C SER A 196 15.36 10.14 5.88
N SER A 197 15.52 8.83 5.85
CA SER A 197 14.49 7.87 6.27
C SER A 197 15.08 6.95 7.35
N PRO A 198 15.20 7.44 8.60
CA PRO A 198 15.71 6.62 9.70
C PRO A 198 14.74 5.48 10.08
N TYR A 199 15.20 4.57 10.94
CA TYR A 199 14.38 3.53 11.60
C TYR A 199 13.91 2.38 10.69
N GLU A 200 14.61 2.15 9.58
CA GLU A 200 14.28 1.07 8.62
C GLU A 200 15.02 -0.25 8.92
N GLU A 201 15.83 -0.32 9.98
CA GLU A 201 16.74 -1.46 10.28
C GLU A 201 16.00 -2.79 10.49
N ARG A 202 14.71 -2.74 10.87
CA ARG A 202 13.87 -3.92 11.05
C ARG A 202 13.14 -4.35 9.78
N SER A 203 13.29 -3.62 8.67
CA SER A 203 12.73 -4.06 7.39
C SER A 203 13.41 -5.37 6.95
N PRO A 204 12.66 -6.47 6.73
CA PRO A 204 13.23 -7.74 6.30
C PRO A 204 13.75 -7.69 4.86
N VAL A 205 13.42 -6.61 4.14
CA VAL A 205 13.80 -6.34 2.75
C VAL A 205 14.75 -5.15 2.65
N LEU A 206 15.39 -4.76 3.75
CA LEU A 206 16.37 -3.67 3.75
C LEU A 206 17.60 -3.99 2.91
N VAL A 207 18.05 -5.24 2.91
CA VAL A 207 19.18 -5.71 2.09
C VAL A 207 18.74 -7.00 1.43
N ASP A 208 18.96 -7.11 0.12
CA ASP A 208 18.67 -8.32 -0.66
C ASP A 208 19.82 -8.62 -1.61
N THR A 209 20.07 -9.90 -1.88
CA THR A 209 21.13 -10.35 -2.78
C THR A 209 20.54 -11.18 -3.91
N LYS A 210 20.88 -10.82 -5.14
CA LYS A 210 20.48 -11.56 -6.35
C LYS A 210 21.70 -11.99 -7.13
N GLU A 211 21.79 -13.28 -7.40
CA GLU A 211 22.84 -13.86 -8.22
C GLU A 211 22.32 -14.12 -9.64
N VAL A 212 23.09 -13.70 -10.64
CA VAL A 212 22.79 -13.91 -12.05
C VAL A 212 24.02 -14.55 -12.69
N SER A 213 23.86 -15.60 -13.48
CA SER A 213 25.01 -16.17 -14.19
C SER A 213 25.60 -15.14 -15.16
N ILE A 214 26.92 -15.17 -15.39
CA ILE A 214 27.56 -14.24 -16.35
C ILE A 214 26.94 -14.38 -17.74
N GLU A 215 26.59 -15.61 -18.13
CA GLU A 215 25.92 -15.89 -19.41
C GLU A 215 24.55 -15.20 -19.49
N ASP A 216 23.70 -15.38 -18.47
CA ASP A 216 22.38 -14.77 -18.45
C ASP A 216 22.46 -13.25 -18.38
N PHE A 217 23.42 -12.71 -17.62
CA PHE A 217 23.70 -11.28 -17.53
C PHE A 217 23.99 -10.68 -18.92
N ILE A 218 24.91 -11.29 -19.65
CA ILE A 218 25.31 -10.85 -21.00
C ILE A 218 24.15 -11.02 -21.99
N ARG A 219 23.48 -12.18 -21.97
CA ARG A 219 22.35 -12.46 -22.87
C ARG A 219 21.22 -11.46 -22.67
N THR A 220 20.91 -11.15 -21.42
CA THR A 220 19.83 -10.21 -21.07
C THR A 220 20.17 -8.80 -21.56
N LEU A 221 21.39 -8.31 -21.33
CA LEU A 221 21.80 -6.99 -21.82
C LEU A 221 21.85 -6.91 -23.35
N LYS A 222 22.34 -7.95 -24.03
CA LYS A 222 22.32 -8.02 -25.51
C LYS A 222 20.90 -8.00 -26.10
N SER A 223 19.93 -8.59 -25.40
CA SER A 223 18.53 -8.57 -25.87
C SER A 223 17.90 -7.17 -25.82
N ARG A 224 18.44 -6.28 -24.97
CA ARG A 224 18.02 -4.88 -24.85
C ARG A 224 18.84 -3.94 -25.74
N GLU A 225 20.14 -4.18 -25.82
CA GLU A 225 21.12 -3.37 -26.54
C GLU A 225 21.87 -4.25 -27.55
N GLN A 226 21.46 -4.21 -28.83
CA GLN A 226 21.97 -5.14 -29.85
C GLN A 226 23.48 -5.06 -30.08
N ASP A 227 24.07 -3.87 -29.90
CA ASP A 227 25.50 -3.58 -30.04
C ASP A 227 26.27 -3.67 -28.70
N PHE A 228 25.67 -4.26 -27.66
CA PHE A 228 26.32 -4.50 -26.37
C PHE A 228 27.51 -5.47 -26.49
N GLN A 229 28.65 -5.02 -26.00
CA GLN A 229 29.92 -5.73 -25.98
C GLN A 229 30.55 -5.63 -24.60
N ILE A 230 31.08 -6.76 -24.11
CA ILE A 230 31.78 -6.83 -22.84
C ILE A 230 32.91 -7.86 -22.90
N ASN A 231 34.06 -7.52 -22.34
CA ASN A 231 35.19 -8.45 -22.26
C ASN A 231 35.03 -9.40 -21.06
N THR A 232 34.64 -10.64 -21.33
CA THR A 232 34.39 -11.65 -20.29
C THR A 232 35.64 -12.03 -19.49
N ARG A 233 36.85 -11.89 -20.06
CA ARG A 233 38.10 -12.18 -19.35
C ARG A 233 38.40 -11.19 -18.22
N ASN A 234 37.82 -9.99 -18.29
CA ASN A 234 37.95 -8.95 -17.27
C ASN A 234 36.58 -8.33 -16.96
N ILE A 235 35.56 -9.16 -16.77
CA ILE A 235 34.19 -8.67 -16.59
C ILE A 235 34.04 -7.75 -15.38
N ALA A 236 34.73 -8.04 -14.27
CA ALA A 236 34.72 -7.19 -13.08
C ALA A 236 35.22 -5.77 -13.38
N GLY A 237 36.29 -5.64 -14.17
CA GLY A 237 36.82 -4.33 -14.60
C GLY A 237 35.97 -3.62 -15.65
N GLN A 238 34.90 -4.26 -16.15
CA GLN A 238 33.97 -3.71 -17.15
C GLN A 238 32.65 -3.24 -16.53
N ILE A 239 32.46 -3.39 -15.21
CA ILE A 239 31.27 -2.93 -14.50
C ILE A 239 31.70 -1.85 -13.52
N LYS A 240 31.29 -0.60 -13.76
CA LYS A 240 31.71 0.54 -12.93
C LYS A 240 30.53 1.46 -12.64
N ILE A 241 30.22 1.63 -11.36
CA ILE A 241 29.29 2.66 -10.91
C ILE A 241 30.00 4.01 -11.08
N LEU A 242 29.45 4.86 -11.95
CA LEU A 242 30.04 6.16 -12.29
C LEU A 242 29.52 7.27 -11.38
N GLU A 243 28.23 7.22 -11.05
CA GLU A 243 27.55 8.29 -10.33
C GLU A 243 26.36 7.75 -9.54
N LYS A 244 26.11 8.32 -8.35
CA LYS A 244 24.95 8.06 -7.50
C LYS A 244 24.15 9.35 -7.28
N ASN A 245 22.84 9.21 -7.17
CA ASN A 245 21.92 10.27 -6.77
C ASN A 245 22.11 10.60 -5.28
N GLN A 246 21.48 11.70 -4.84
CA GLN A 246 21.51 12.11 -3.44
C GLN A 246 20.89 11.07 -2.49
N GLY A 247 19.86 10.34 -2.95
CA GLY A 247 19.20 9.27 -2.18
C GLY A 247 20.01 7.96 -2.12
N GLY A 248 21.02 7.80 -2.97
CA GLY A 248 21.94 6.65 -2.97
C GLY A 248 21.80 5.72 -4.18
N SER A 249 20.69 5.79 -4.91
CA SER A 249 20.48 5.03 -6.14
C SER A 249 21.55 5.35 -7.19
N ILE A 250 21.91 4.36 -7.99
CA ILE A 250 22.85 4.54 -9.08
C ILE A 250 22.21 5.41 -10.17
N ARG A 251 22.81 6.56 -10.43
CA ARG A 251 22.44 7.43 -11.54
C ARG A 251 22.98 6.89 -12.85
N ARG A 252 24.25 6.48 -12.84
CA ARG A 252 24.97 5.99 -14.03
C ARG A 252 25.90 4.84 -13.67
N ILE A 253 25.83 3.77 -14.44
CA ILE A 253 26.71 2.60 -14.39
C ILE A 253 27.20 2.24 -15.79
N GLU A 254 28.50 2.14 -15.95
CA GLU A 254 29.15 1.59 -17.14
C GLU A 254 29.15 0.06 -17.04
N VAL A 255 28.68 -0.59 -18.11
CA VAL A 255 28.75 -2.05 -18.26
C VAL A 255 29.23 -2.33 -19.68
N GLY A 256 30.48 -2.80 -19.82
CA GLY A 256 31.10 -3.01 -21.12
C GLY A 256 31.23 -1.70 -21.89
N ASN A 257 30.69 -1.65 -23.11
CA ASN A 257 30.66 -0.45 -23.96
C ASN A 257 29.40 0.43 -23.78
N LYS A 258 28.52 0.12 -22.83
CA LYS A 258 27.25 0.82 -22.62
C LYS A 258 27.20 1.49 -21.25
N THR A 259 26.38 2.52 -21.15
CA THR A 259 26.01 3.16 -19.88
C THR A 259 24.53 2.95 -19.65
N PHE A 260 24.17 2.57 -18.43
CA PHE A 260 22.79 2.41 -17.98
C PHE A 260 22.55 3.28 -16.74
N THR A 261 21.29 3.52 -16.42
CA THR A 261 20.84 3.97 -15.10
C THR A 261 20.68 2.79 -14.15
N GLY A 262 20.72 3.05 -12.85
CA GLY A 262 20.41 2.02 -11.84
C GLY A 262 18.99 1.48 -11.99
N SER A 263 18.03 2.36 -12.34
CA SER A 263 16.64 1.99 -12.60
C SER A 263 16.48 1.02 -13.78
N GLU A 264 17.26 1.19 -14.84
CA GLU A 264 17.26 0.26 -15.97
C GLU A 264 17.80 -1.11 -15.57
N ILE A 265 18.94 -1.17 -14.88
CA ILE A 265 19.51 -2.43 -14.39
C ILE A 265 18.55 -3.12 -13.42
N ARG A 266 17.96 -2.35 -12.48
CA ARG A 266 16.95 -2.85 -11.55
C ARG A 266 15.79 -3.52 -12.27
N ARG A 267 15.19 -2.87 -13.27
CA ARG A 267 14.07 -3.44 -14.06
C ARG A 267 14.53 -4.61 -14.94
N THR A 268 15.76 -4.57 -15.44
CA THR A 268 16.32 -5.62 -16.30
C THR A 268 16.50 -6.93 -15.55
N PHE A 269 17.03 -6.85 -14.34
CA PHE A 269 17.37 -8.01 -13.53
C PHE A 269 16.39 -8.23 -12.37
N ASP A 270 15.28 -7.51 -12.34
CA ASP A 270 14.25 -7.60 -11.29
C ASP A 270 14.88 -7.52 -9.88
N LEU A 271 15.61 -6.42 -9.66
CA LEU A 271 16.24 -6.09 -8.38
C LEU A 271 15.26 -5.32 -7.49
N ARG A 272 15.45 -5.40 -6.16
CA ARG A 272 14.59 -4.70 -5.19
C ARG A 272 14.69 -3.18 -5.34
N SER A 273 15.87 -2.63 -5.54
CA SER A 273 16.10 -1.19 -5.68
C SER A 273 17.17 -0.87 -6.73
N ALA A 274 17.34 0.42 -7.01
CA ALA A 274 18.40 0.95 -7.86
C ALA A 274 19.65 1.36 -7.05
N ASP A 275 19.62 1.22 -5.71
CA ASP A 275 20.80 1.33 -4.85
C ASP A 275 21.37 -0.08 -4.64
N PHE A 276 22.42 -0.40 -5.40
CA PHE A 276 23.07 -1.70 -5.31
C PHE A 276 24.58 -1.59 -5.48
N THR A 277 25.29 -2.62 -5.03
CA THR A 277 26.67 -2.93 -5.41
C THR A 277 26.68 -4.14 -6.35
N VAL A 278 27.75 -4.26 -7.13
CA VAL A 278 27.93 -5.39 -8.05
C VAL A 278 29.29 -6.03 -7.79
N ASP A 279 29.27 -7.32 -7.47
CA ASP A 279 30.46 -8.15 -7.34
C ASP A 279 30.46 -9.26 -8.41
N VAL A 280 31.65 -9.72 -8.78
CA VAL A 280 31.80 -10.89 -9.65
C VAL A 280 32.42 -12.02 -8.83
N LYS A 281 31.68 -13.12 -8.64
CA LYS A 281 32.11 -14.28 -7.85
C LYS A 281 32.00 -15.54 -8.69
N GLY A 282 33.14 -16.13 -9.04
CA GLY A 282 33.17 -17.30 -9.92
C GLY A 282 32.51 -17.00 -11.27
N ASN A 283 31.43 -17.72 -11.59
CA ASN A 283 30.66 -17.54 -12.83
C ASN A 283 29.37 -16.71 -12.64
N GLN A 284 29.29 -15.91 -11.58
CA GLN A 284 28.10 -15.13 -11.22
C GLN A 284 28.41 -13.64 -11.09
N ILE A 285 27.43 -12.84 -11.49
CA ILE A 285 27.25 -11.44 -11.09
C ILE A 285 26.36 -11.44 -9.86
N VAL A 286 26.84 -10.85 -8.78
CA VAL A 286 26.14 -10.76 -7.50
C VAL A 286 25.76 -9.31 -7.27
N PHE A 287 24.45 -9.04 -7.29
CA PHE A 287 23.90 -7.75 -6.92
C PHE A 287 23.55 -7.78 -5.44
N THR A 288 24.05 -6.81 -4.66
CA THR A 288 23.57 -6.56 -3.30
C THR A 288 22.84 -5.24 -3.29
N THR A 289 21.53 -5.30 -3.15
CA THR A 289 20.64 -4.13 -3.13
C THR A 289 20.38 -3.66 -1.71
N ARG A 290 20.11 -2.36 -1.56
CA ARG A 290 19.63 -1.75 -0.33
C ARG A 290 18.29 -1.05 -0.57
N GLY A 291 17.31 -1.30 0.29
CA GLY A 291 15.93 -0.84 0.13
C GLY A 291 15.12 -1.68 -0.86
N TYR A 292 13.82 -1.39 -0.92
CA TYR A 292 12.87 -2.02 -1.83
C TYR A 292 11.85 -1.01 -2.33
N GLY A 293 11.83 -0.83 -3.65
CA GLY A 293 10.93 0.08 -4.33
C GLY A 293 11.68 1.18 -5.10
N HIS A 294 10.94 2.17 -5.58
CA HIS A 294 11.50 3.25 -6.39
C HIS A 294 12.17 4.38 -5.57
N GLY A 295 12.00 4.40 -4.24
CA GLY A 295 12.73 5.32 -3.37
C GLY A 295 12.14 6.73 -3.24
N VAL A 296 11.12 7.09 -4.03
CA VAL A 296 10.55 8.46 -4.05
C VAL A 296 9.38 8.56 -3.07
N GLY A 297 9.26 9.71 -2.39
CA GLY A 297 8.17 10.00 -1.46
C GLY A 297 8.25 9.16 -0.17
N MET A 298 7.13 8.66 0.32
CA MET A 298 7.07 8.01 1.63
C MET A 298 7.62 6.59 1.62
N SER A 299 8.57 6.30 2.53
CA SER A 299 8.91 4.92 2.89
C SER A 299 7.90 4.36 3.89
N GLN A 300 7.32 3.20 3.60
CA GLN A 300 6.38 2.51 4.49
C GLN A 300 7.06 2.04 5.78
N TRP A 301 8.26 1.44 5.67
CA TRP A 301 9.04 1.01 6.84
C TRP A 301 9.57 2.21 7.63
N GLY A 302 9.97 3.28 6.95
CA GLY A 302 10.37 4.52 7.61
C GLY A 302 9.21 5.21 8.32
N ALA A 303 8.02 5.22 7.73
CA ALA A 303 6.79 5.71 8.37
C ALA A 303 6.46 4.88 9.63
N ASN A 304 6.59 3.55 9.57
CA ASN A 304 6.41 2.70 10.73
C ASN A 304 7.42 3.00 11.84
N GLY A 305 8.70 3.09 11.50
CA GLY A 305 9.73 3.42 12.47
C GLY A 305 9.53 4.80 13.10
N MET A 306 9.13 5.81 12.32
CA MET A 306 8.76 7.13 12.86
C MET A 306 7.56 7.06 13.82
N ALA A 307 6.53 6.27 13.50
CA ALA A 307 5.37 6.07 14.35
C ALA A 307 5.75 5.37 15.67
N GLU A 308 6.66 4.40 15.64
CA GLU A 308 7.20 3.74 16.84
C GLU A 308 7.99 4.69 17.73
N GLN A 309 8.61 5.72 17.14
CA GLN A 309 9.25 6.82 17.88
C GLN A 309 8.26 7.92 18.31
N GLY A 310 6.95 7.71 18.13
CA GLY A 310 5.90 8.60 18.60
C GLY A 310 5.48 9.71 17.62
N SER A 311 5.92 9.65 16.36
CA SER A 311 5.44 10.57 15.33
C SER A 311 3.99 10.26 14.96
N ASP A 312 3.15 11.29 14.90
CA ASP A 312 1.80 11.15 14.34
C ASP A 312 1.83 11.11 12.80
N PHE A 313 0.71 10.72 12.18
CA PHE A 313 0.63 10.63 10.73
C PHE A 313 0.93 11.97 10.03
N LYS A 314 0.65 13.11 10.68
CA LYS A 314 0.90 14.44 10.11
C LYS A 314 2.40 14.73 10.04
N GLY A 315 3.12 14.41 11.11
CA GLY A 315 4.58 14.51 11.17
C GLY A 315 5.25 13.59 10.16
N ILE A 316 4.75 12.36 10.02
CA ILE A 316 5.22 11.40 9.01
C ILE A 316 5.05 11.96 7.60
N LEU A 317 3.84 12.41 7.24
CA LEU A 317 3.57 12.91 5.89
C LEU A 317 4.36 14.19 5.58
N SER A 318 4.45 15.12 6.53
CA SER A 318 5.20 16.38 6.33
C SER A 318 6.71 16.15 6.20
N HIS A 319 7.21 15.05 6.76
CA HIS A 319 8.61 14.64 6.61
C HIS A 319 8.89 14.10 5.19
N TYR A 320 8.04 13.23 4.67
CA TYR A 320 8.26 12.62 3.34
C TYR A 320 7.82 13.51 2.17
N TYR A 321 6.82 14.37 2.39
CA TYR A 321 6.26 15.23 1.36
C TYR A 321 6.46 16.71 1.74
N GLN A 322 7.46 17.33 1.14
CA GLN A 322 7.93 18.65 1.55
C GLN A 322 6.95 19.77 1.16
N GLY A 323 6.61 20.64 2.11
CA GLY A 323 5.75 21.81 1.87
C GLY A 323 4.27 21.48 1.63
N ILE A 324 3.83 20.24 1.90
CA ILE A 324 2.41 19.89 1.77
C ILE A 324 1.54 20.56 2.84
N THR A 325 0.27 20.68 2.53
CA THR A 325 -0.80 20.99 3.48
C THR A 325 -1.80 19.84 3.50
N LEU A 326 -2.22 19.43 4.70
CA LEU A 326 -3.31 18.47 4.87
C LEU A 326 -4.65 19.20 4.74
N SER A 327 -5.42 18.80 3.74
CA SER A 327 -6.71 19.38 3.40
C SER A 327 -7.80 18.34 3.55
N LYS A 328 -9.01 18.77 3.94
CA LYS A 328 -10.18 17.90 3.98
C LYS A 328 -10.93 18.01 2.66
N LEU A 329 -11.30 16.89 2.08
CA LEU A 329 -12.25 16.80 0.98
C LEU A 329 -13.59 17.33 1.50
N THR A 330 -13.83 18.62 1.32
CA THR A 330 -15.16 19.18 1.53
C THR A 330 -16.02 18.72 0.37
N SER A 331 -17.06 17.94 0.67
CA SER A 331 -18.10 17.59 -0.29
C SER A 331 -18.75 18.88 -0.79
N TYR A 332 -18.34 19.38 -1.95
CA TYR A 332 -19.18 20.32 -2.71
C TYR A 332 -20.32 19.50 -3.33
N ARG A 333 -21.24 19.00 -2.50
CA ARG A 333 -22.60 18.78 -2.98
C ARG A 333 -23.19 20.18 -3.16
N ARG A 334 -23.24 20.65 -4.40
CA ARG A 334 -24.27 21.62 -4.79
C ARG A 334 -25.58 20.88 -4.97
#